data_AF-A0A0N7KU41-F1
#
_entry.id   AF-A0A0N7KU41-F1
#
_cell.length_a   1.000
_cell.length_b   1.000
_cell.length_c   1.000
_cell.angle_alpha   90.00
_cell.angle_beta   90.00
_cell.angle_gamma   90.00
#
_symmetry.space_group_name_H-M   'P 1'
#
loop_
_entity.id
_entity.type
_entity.pdbx_description
1 polymer ?
#
loop_
_entity_poly.entity_id
_entity_poly.type
_entity_poly.pdbx_seq_one_letter_code
_entity_poly.pdbx_strand_id
1 'polypeptide(L)'
;EKEKEIKQEYSQTCDWIKKRLGEKVARVDISNRLSSSPCVLVAAKFGWSANMERLMRAQSMGDMSSLDFMRSRKVFEINPEHEIIKGLNAACRANPDDPEALKAVDILFETSMISSGFTPDNPAELSGKIYEMMSTAMASKWASHAQPAEMNLQRDSPVSSEPIEAEVIEPELVDDSQKK
;
A
#
# COMPACT_ATOMS: atom_id res chain seq x y z
N GLU A 1 1.67 -27.30 -24.35
CA GLU A 1 0.20 -27.13 -24.39
C GLU A 1 -0.28 -26.29 -23.21
N LYS A 2 0.05 -26.68 -21.97
CA LYS A 2 -0.22 -25.90 -20.74
C LYS A 2 0.02 -24.38 -20.83
N GLU A 3 1.18 -23.92 -21.35
CA GLU A 3 1.45 -22.48 -21.51
C GLU A 3 0.51 -21.76 -22.49
N LYS A 4 0.06 -22.45 -23.56
CA LYS A 4 -0.86 -21.85 -24.54
C LYS A 4 -2.26 -21.70 -23.94
N GLU A 5 -2.71 -22.70 -23.19
CA GLU A 5 -3.98 -22.67 -22.45
C GLU A 5 -3.99 -21.55 -21.41
N ILE A 6 -2.93 -21.44 -20.60
CA ILE A 6 -2.78 -20.36 -19.61
C ILE A 6 -2.80 -18.99 -20.29
N LYS A 7 -2.09 -18.82 -21.40
CA LYS A 7 -2.13 -17.56 -22.17
C LYS A 7 -3.53 -17.22 -22.65
N GLN A 8 -4.26 -18.21 -23.17
CA GLN A 8 -5.62 -18.01 -23.64
C GLN A 8 -6.59 -17.70 -22.48
N GLU A 9 -6.44 -18.38 -21.35
CA GLU A 9 -7.29 -18.21 -20.18
C GLU A 9 -7.10 -16.84 -19.51
N TYR A 10 -5.86 -16.37 -19.41
CA TYR A 10 -5.49 -15.15 -18.69
C TYR A 10 -5.34 -13.92 -19.60
N SER A 11 -5.44 -14.05 -20.93
CA SER A 11 -5.39 -12.90 -21.85
C SER A 11 -6.41 -11.82 -21.46
N GLN A 12 -7.65 -12.23 -21.18
CA GLN A 12 -8.72 -11.31 -20.76
C GLN A 12 -8.36 -10.60 -19.45
N THR A 13 -7.79 -11.32 -18.49
CA THR A 13 -7.36 -10.75 -17.20
C THR A 13 -6.20 -9.76 -17.39
N CYS A 14 -5.23 -10.06 -18.26
CA CYS A 14 -4.16 -9.13 -18.60
C CYS A 14 -4.70 -7.83 -19.22
N ASP A 15 -5.62 -7.94 -20.18
CA ASP A 15 -6.24 -6.78 -20.84
C ASP A 15 -7.07 -5.94 -19.85
N TRP A 16 -7.80 -6.62 -18.95
CA TRP A 16 -8.58 -5.98 -17.90
C TRP A 16 -7.70 -5.22 -16.91
N ILE A 17 -6.63 -5.83 -16.41
CA ILE A 17 -5.65 -5.16 -15.54
C ILE A 17 -5.00 -3.99 -16.28
N LYS A 18 -4.61 -4.17 -17.55
CA LYS A 18 -4.03 -3.10 -18.37
C LYS A 18 -4.99 -1.92 -18.53
N LYS A 19 -6.28 -2.18 -18.73
CA LYS A 19 -7.32 -1.14 -18.79
C LYS A 19 -7.44 -0.40 -17.47
N ARG A 20 -7.40 -1.09 -16.32
CA ARG A 20 -7.44 -0.45 -14.98
C ARG A 20 -6.21 0.43 -14.74
N LEU A 21 -5.01 -0.08 -15.05
CA LEU A 21 -3.76 0.63 -14.78
C LEU A 21 -3.47 1.75 -15.78
N GLY A 22 -4.10 1.74 -16.96
CA GLY A 22 -3.99 2.80 -17.96
C GLY A 22 -2.54 3.07 -18.35
N GLU A 23 -2.11 4.34 -18.24
CA GLU A 23 -0.76 4.77 -18.59
C GLU A 23 0.30 4.45 -17.54
N LYS A 24 -0.05 3.92 -16.37
CA LYS A 24 0.93 3.56 -15.31
C LYS A 24 1.87 2.43 -15.74
N VAL A 25 1.45 1.61 -16.69
CA VAL A 25 2.20 0.49 -17.25
C VAL A 25 2.19 0.54 -18.77
N ALA A 26 3.22 0.05 -19.43
CA ALA A 26 3.23 -0.14 -20.88
C ALA A 26 2.33 -1.31 -21.29
N ARG A 27 2.44 -2.45 -20.59
CA ARG A 27 1.64 -3.66 -20.84
C ARG A 27 1.62 -4.57 -19.61
N VAL A 28 0.73 -5.57 -19.66
CA VAL A 28 0.60 -6.62 -18.66
C VAL A 28 0.89 -7.96 -19.32
N ASP A 29 1.87 -8.70 -18.81
CA ASP A 29 2.32 -9.97 -19.37
C ASP A 29 2.18 -11.10 -18.34
N ILE A 30 2.08 -12.34 -18.82
CA ILE A 30 2.20 -13.53 -17.96
C ILE A 30 3.68 -13.77 -17.69
N SER A 31 4.03 -13.91 -16.41
CA SER A 31 5.40 -14.17 -16.00
C SER A 31 5.74 -15.66 -16.03
N ASN A 32 6.93 -15.97 -16.55
CA ASN A 32 7.52 -17.31 -16.50
C ASN A 32 8.63 -17.43 -15.43
N ARG A 33 8.90 -16.35 -14.68
CA ARG A 33 10.01 -16.28 -13.71
C ARG A 33 9.56 -16.26 -12.25
N LEU A 34 8.26 -16.04 -12.01
CA LEU A 34 7.71 -15.95 -10.66
C LEU A 34 7.31 -17.34 -10.18
N SER A 35 7.71 -17.67 -8.95
CA SER A 35 7.28 -18.89 -8.26
C SER A 35 6.29 -18.56 -7.14
N SER A 36 6.75 -17.83 -6.12
CA SER A 36 5.97 -17.52 -4.92
C SER A 36 5.25 -16.17 -4.96
N SER A 37 5.73 -15.22 -5.76
CA SER A 37 5.13 -13.88 -5.82
C SER A 37 3.95 -13.82 -6.80
N PRO A 38 2.89 -13.05 -6.49
CA PRO A 38 1.74 -12.89 -7.39
C PRO A 38 2.06 -12.07 -8.64
N CYS A 39 2.96 -11.10 -8.55
CA CYS A 39 3.30 -10.19 -9.63
C CYS A 39 4.68 -9.54 -9.42
N VAL A 40 5.23 -8.95 -10.47
CA VAL A 40 6.45 -8.14 -10.45
C VAL A 40 6.35 -7.00 -11.45
N LEU A 41 7.03 -5.90 -11.16
CA LEU A 41 7.12 -4.76 -12.05
C LEU A 41 8.52 -4.69 -12.66
N VAL A 42 8.61 -4.72 -13.98
CA VAL A 42 9.88 -4.75 -14.71
C VAL A 42 10.00 -3.50 -15.58
N ALA A 43 11.17 -2.91 -15.68
CA ALA A 43 11.41 -1.84 -16.64
C ALA A 43 11.36 -2.41 -18.07
N ALA A 44 10.66 -1.73 -18.99
CA ALA A 44 10.74 -2.08 -20.40
C ALA A 44 12.15 -1.80 -20.95
N LYS A 45 12.49 -2.38 -22.12
CA LYS A 45 13.82 -2.27 -22.76
C LYS A 45 14.39 -0.85 -22.85
N PHE A 46 13.53 0.16 -22.99
CA PHE A 46 13.90 1.57 -23.08
C PHE A 46 13.28 2.43 -21.96
N GLY A 47 12.73 1.80 -20.91
CA GLY A 47 12.19 2.49 -19.73
C GLY A 47 13.26 2.71 -18.67
N TRP A 48 12.96 3.56 -17.69
CA TRP A 48 13.84 3.71 -16.52
C TRP A 48 13.75 2.48 -15.62
N SER A 49 14.91 1.95 -15.22
CA SER A 49 14.99 0.99 -14.14
C SER A 49 14.63 1.64 -12.81
N ALA A 50 14.27 0.85 -11.80
CA ALA A 50 14.03 1.34 -10.44
C ALA A 50 15.18 2.22 -9.92
N ASN A 51 16.42 1.80 -10.14
CA ASN A 51 17.59 2.58 -9.74
C ASN A 51 17.74 3.88 -10.55
N MET A 52 17.47 3.83 -11.86
CA MET A 52 17.51 5.01 -12.71
C MET A 52 16.43 6.03 -12.31
N GLU A 53 15.20 5.58 -12.06
CA GLU A 53 14.11 6.44 -11.60
C GLU A 53 14.47 7.13 -10.28
N ARG A 54 15.05 6.39 -9.33
CA ARG A 54 15.53 6.95 -8.06
C ARG A 54 16.64 7.99 -8.25
N LEU A 55 17.63 7.70 -9.10
CA LEU A 55 18.73 8.62 -9.38
C LEU A 55 18.23 9.89 -10.09
N MET A 56 17.38 9.73 -11.10
CA MET A 56 16.80 10.85 -11.85
C MET A 56 15.93 11.73 -10.96
N ARG A 57 15.07 11.15 -10.12
CA ARG A 57 14.27 11.89 -9.14
C ARG A 57 15.14 12.68 -8.14
N ALA A 58 16.29 12.14 -7.75
CA ALA A 58 17.23 12.82 -6.86
C ALA A 58 18.00 13.97 -7.56
N GLN A 59 18.23 13.87 -8.87
CA GLN A 59 18.95 14.86 -9.67
C GLN A 59 18.04 15.92 -10.31
N SER A 60 16.74 15.63 -10.46
CA SER A 60 15.78 16.51 -11.14
C SER A 60 15.40 17.71 -10.27
N MET A 61 16.25 18.75 -10.27
CA MET A 61 15.90 20.14 -9.94
C MET A 61 15.52 20.96 -11.20
N GLY A 62 15.35 20.32 -12.37
CA GLY A 62 14.98 20.95 -13.65
C GLY A 62 13.77 20.30 -14.32
N ASP A 63 13.29 20.89 -15.42
CA ASP A 63 12.08 20.44 -16.15
C ASP A 63 12.32 19.11 -16.89
N MET A 64 11.80 18.03 -16.31
CA MET A 64 11.88 16.65 -16.82
C MET A 64 10.56 16.18 -17.45
N SER A 65 9.60 17.07 -17.67
CA SER A 65 8.28 16.73 -18.23
C SER A 65 8.37 15.96 -19.56
N SER A 66 9.39 16.25 -20.37
CA SER A 66 9.65 15.54 -21.63
C SER A 66 10.07 14.08 -21.47
N LEU A 67 10.55 13.66 -20.30
CA LEU A 67 11.06 12.31 -20.03
C LEU A 67 10.14 11.48 -19.12
N ASP A 68 9.04 12.05 -18.65
CA ASP A 68 8.06 11.36 -17.79
C ASP A 68 7.49 10.09 -18.42
N PHE A 69 7.35 10.06 -19.76
CA PHE A 69 6.89 8.86 -20.46
C PHE A 69 7.84 7.66 -20.24
N MET A 70 9.13 7.88 -19.98
CA MET A 70 10.09 6.79 -19.68
C MET A 70 9.85 6.17 -18.31
N ARG A 71 9.26 6.93 -17.38
CA ARG A 71 8.82 6.44 -16.07
C ARG A 71 7.66 5.46 -16.22
N SER A 72 6.74 5.73 -17.13
CA SER A 72 5.55 4.90 -17.37
C SER A 72 5.80 3.64 -18.20
N ARG A 73 7.02 3.46 -18.74
CA ARG A 73 7.42 2.27 -19.52
C ARG A 73 7.77 1.07 -18.64
N LYS A 74 6.82 0.65 -17.81
CA LYS A 74 6.91 -0.53 -16.94
C LYS A 74 6.06 -1.68 -17.47
N VAL A 75 6.54 -2.90 -17.37
CA VAL A 75 5.81 -4.13 -17.69
C VAL A 75 5.38 -4.75 -16.37
N PHE A 76 4.08 -4.92 -16.19
CA PHE A 76 3.53 -5.59 -15.01
C PHE A 76 3.35 -7.07 -15.35
N GLU A 77 4.19 -7.93 -14.78
CA GLU A 77 4.10 -9.36 -15.00
C GLU A 77 3.28 -10.03 -13.88
N ILE A 78 2.32 -10.86 -14.22
CA ILE A 78 1.47 -11.60 -13.26
C ILE A 78 1.81 -13.09 -13.25
N ASN A 79 1.60 -13.75 -12.11
CA ASN A 79 1.80 -15.19 -11.92
C ASN A 79 0.45 -15.93 -11.87
N PRO A 80 0.04 -16.64 -12.94
CA PRO A 80 -1.23 -17.37 -12.98
C PRO A 80 -1.36 -18.51 -11.96
N GLU A 81 -0.23 -19.03 -11.44
CA GLU A 81 -0.26 -20.12 -10.46
C GLU A 81 -0.56 -19.62 -9.04
N HIS A 82 -0.46 -18.30 -8.79
CA HIS A 82 -0.70 -17.69 -7.49
C HIS A 82 -2.19 -17.47 -7.20
N GLU A 83 -2.65 -17.81 -5.99
CA GLU A 83 -4.06 -17.76 -5.57
C GLU A 83 -4.71 -16.38 -5.77
N ILE A 84 -4.00 -15.29 -5.45
CA ILE A 84 -4.48 -13.92 -5.70
C ILE A 84 -4.81 -13.70 -7.18
N ILE A 85 -3.97 -14.17 -8.11
CA ILE A 85 -4.17 -13.96 -9.55
C ILE A 85 -5.31 -14.85 -10.08
N LYS A 86 -5.46 -16.07 -9.55
CA LYS A 86 -6.63 -16.92 -9.83
C LYS A 86 -7.92 -16.26 -9.36
N GLY A 87 -7.92 -15.67 -8.16
CA GLY A 87 -9.05 -14.92 -7.62
C GLY A 87 -9.42 -13.71 -8.49
N LEU A 88 -8.42 -12.95 -8.95
CA LEU A 88 -8.65 -11.83 -9.88
C LEU A 88 -9.19 -12.30 -11.23
N ASN A 89 -8.72 -13.43 -11.77
CA ASN A 89 -9.26 -14.01 -13.00
C ASN A 89 -10.73 -14.42 -12.85
N ALA A 90 -11.10 -15.01 -11.71
CA ALA A 90 -12.50 -15.33 -11.40
C ALA A 90 -13.36 -14.06 -11.27
N ALA A 91 -12.88 -13.04 -10.54
CA ALA A 91 -13.57 -11.76 -10.39
C ALA A 91 -13.76 -11.04 -11.74
N CYS A 92 -12.71 -10.99 -12.57
CA CYS A 92 -12.76 -10.41 -13.91
C CYS A 92 -13.81 -11.11 -14.80
N ARG A 93 -14.00 -12.42 -14.66
CA ARG A 93 -15.01 -13.18 -15.44
C ARG A 93 -16.42 -12.98 -14.92
N ALA A 94 -16.58 -12.83 -13.60
CA ALA A 94 -17.89 -12.68 -12.96
C ALA A 94 -18.43 -11.25 -13.08
N ASN A 95 -17.62 -10.25 -12.72
CA ASN A 95 -17.96 -8.84 -12.77
C ASN A 95 -16.70 -7.98 -12.98
N PRO A 96 -16.38 -7.57 -14.23
CA PRO A 96 -15.22 -6.73 -14.52
C PRO A 96 -15.22 -5.36 -13.82
N ASP A 97 -16.39 -4.87 -13.41
CA ASP A 97 -16.55 -3.55 -12.80
C ASP A 97 -16.71 -3.63 -11.27
N ASP A 98 -16.38 -4.78 -10.67
CA ASP A 98 -16.39 -4.96 -9.22
C ASP A 98 -15.37 -4.00 -8.56
N PRO A 99 -15.84 -3.05 -7.71
CA PRO A 99 -14.97 -2.06 -7.08
C PRO A 99 -13.91 -2.70 -6.17
N GLU A 100 -14.21 -3.83 -5.53
CA GLU A 100 -13.26 -4.53 -4.66
C GLU A 100 -12.14 -5.18 -5.49
N ALA A 101 -12.50 -5.81 -6.62
CA ALA A 101 -11.53 -6.39 -7.55
C ALA A 101 -10.64 -5.31 -8.19
N LEU A 102 -11.21 -4.18 -8.60
CA LEU A 102 -10.45 -3.05 -9.15
C LEU A 102 -9.50 -2.43 -8.11
N LYS A 103 -9.95 -2.31 -6.86
CA LYS A 103 -9.11 -1.84 -5.75
C LYS A 103 -7.97 -2.83 -5.45
N ALA A 104 -8.24 -4.13 -5.50
CA ALA A 104 -7.21 -5.16 -5.35
C ALA A 104 -6.14 -5.07 -6.43
N VAL A 105 -6.50 -4.78 -7.69
CA VAL A 105 -5.54 -4.53 -8.78
C VAL A 105 -4.64 -3.33 -8.48
N ASP A 106 -5.20 -2.23 -7.98
CA ASP A 106 -4.41 -1.04 -7.64
C ASP A 106 -3.42 -1.32 -6.51
N ILE A 107 -3.88 -1.97 -5.43
CA ILE A 107 -3.03 -2.33 -4.29
C ILE A 107 -1.93 -3.29 -4.74
N LEU A 108 -2.26 -4.28 -5.58
CA LEU A 108 -1.31 -5.25 -6.10
C LEU A 108 -0.23 -4.56 -6.95
N PHE A 109 -0.63 -3.62 -7.81
CA PHE A 109 0.31 -2.81 -8.58
C PHE A 109 1.21 -1.94 -7.69
N GLU A 110 0.64 -1.17 -6.77
CA GLU A 110 1.39 -0.30 -5.86
C GLU A 110 2.35 -1.10 -4.96
N THR A 111 1.93 -2.26 -4.49
CA THR A 111 2.78 -3.19 -3.72
C THR A 111 3.92 -3.74 -4.57
N SER A 112 3.65 -4.07 -5.84
CA SER A 112 4.68 -4.53 -6.78
C SER A 112 5.73 -3.47 -7.08
N MET A 113 5.36 -2.17 -7.02
CA MET A 113 6.32 -1.08 -7.16
C MET A 113 7.36 -1.18 -6.05
N ILE A 114 6.92 -1.31 -4.78
CA ILE A 114 7.79 -1.42 -3.62
C ILE A 114 8.69 -2.64 -3.74
N SER A 115 8.11 -3.82 -3.98
CA SER A 115 8.89 -5.07 -4.02
C SER A 115 9.90 -5.11 -5.17
N SER A 116 9.64 -4.37 -6.25
CA SER A 116 10.50 -4.25 -7.43
C SER A 116 11.46 -3.06 -7.35
N GLY A 117 11.48 -2.32 -6.23
CA GLY A 117 12.38 -1.20 -5.96
C GLY A 117 11.96 0.15 -6.57
N PHE A 118 10.78 0.24 -7.15
CA PHE A 118 10.19 1.51 -7.59
C PHE A 118 9.52 2.22 -6.41
N THR A 119 9.38 3.53 -6.52
CA THR A 119 8.70 4.35 -5.50
C THR A 119 7.25 4.58 -5.92
N PRO A 120 6.25 4.18 -5.12
CA PRO A 120 4.85 4.54 -5.35
C PRO A 120 4.68 6.05 -5.41
N ASP A 121 3.73 6.53 -6.21
CA ASP A 121 3.50 7.98 -6.34
C ASP A 121 2.95 8.59 -5.05
N ASN A 122 2.10 7.86 -4.33
CA ASN A 122 1.54 8.27 -3.05
C ASN A 122 1.64 7.14 -1.99
N PRO A 123 2.79 7.02 -1.29
CA PRO A 123 2.99 5.97 -0.29
C PRO A 123 2.00 6.03 0.88
N ALA A 124 1.49 7.21 1.23
CA ALA A 124 0.52 7.38 2.32
C ALA A 124 -0.83 6.76 1.95
N GLU A 125 -1.29 6.93 0.71
CA GLU A 125 -2.54 6.34 0.23
C GLU A 125 -2.47 4.81 0.17
N LEU A 126 -1.36 4.26 -0.30
CA LEU A 126 -1.12 2.81 -0.26
C LEU A 126 -1.20 2.28 1.18
N SER A 127 -0.56 2.97 2.13
CA SER A 127 -0.61 2.59 3.55
C SER A 127 -2.05 2.57 4.08
N GLY A 128 -2.85 3.59 3.73
CA GLY A 128 -4.28 3.62 4.07
C GLY A 128 -5.07 2.44 3.51
N LYS A 129 -4.87 2.10 2.22
CA LYS A 129 -5.50 0.93 1.59
C LYS A 129 -5.12 -0.38 2.28
N ILE A 130 -3.84 -0.54 2.67
CA ILE A 130 -3.36 -1.72 3.39
C ILE A 130 -3.98 -1.80 4.79
N TYR A 131 -4.07 -0.69 5.52
CA TYR A 131 -4.71 -0.66 6.85
C TYR A 131 -6.18 -1.04 6.80
N GLU A 132 -6.92 -0.55 5.79
CA GLU A 132 -8.31 -0.91 5.58
C GLU A 132 -8.47 -2.41 5.27
N MET A 133 -7.65 -2.95 4.37
CA MET A 133 -7.65 -4.38 4.03
C MET A 133 -7.33 -5.25 5.25
N MET A 134 -6.35 -4.84 6.07
CA MET A 134 -5.99 -5.52 7.31
C MET A 134 -7.13 -5.47 8.32
N SER A 135 -7.80 -4.31 8.47
CA SER A 135 -8.97 -4.17 9.34
C SER A 135 -10.11 -5.10 8.93
N THR A 136 -10.43 -5.18 7.63
CA THR A 136 -11.46 -6.10 7.11
C THR A 136 -11.08 -7.57 7.33
N ALA A 137 -9.83 -7.95 7.06
CA ALA A 137 -9.35 -9.31 7.27
C ALA A 137 -9.39 -9.71 8.76
N MET A 138 -9.05 -8.78 9.66
CA MET A 138 -9.10 -9.00 11.11
C MET A 138 -10.53 -9.06 11.64
N ALA A 139 -11.44 -8.20 11.14
CA ALA A 139 -12.85 -8.25 11.51
C ALA A 139 -13.44 -9.64 11.21
N SER A 140 -13.19 -10.17 10.02
CA SER A 140 -13.67 -11.50 9.63
C SER A 140 -13.06 -12.66 10.44
N LYS A 141 -11.86 -12.49 11.00
CA LYS A 141 -11.11 -13.56 11.68
C LYS A 141 -11.19 -13.50 13.21
N TRP A 142 -11.40 -12.32 13.79
CA TRP A 142 -11.29 -12.08 15.24
C TRP A 142 -12.53 -11.39 15.86
N ALA A 143 -13.51 -10.95 15.06
CA ALA A 143 -14.79 -10.49 15.61
C ALA A 143 -15.55 -11.62 16.33
N SER A 144 -15.19 -12.89 16.09
CA SER A 144 -15.75 -14.05 16.79
C SER A 144 -15.30 -14.18 18.25
N HIS A 145 -14.40 -13.33 18.76
CA HIS A 145 -13.88 -13.37 20.15
C HIS A 145 -14.06 -12.06 20.92
N ALA A 146 -14.66 -11.02 20.31
CA ALA A 146 -15.02 -9.82 21.03
C ALA A 146 -16.40 -10.01 21.66
N GLN A 147 -16.45 -10.62 22.85
CA GLN A 147 -17.58 -10.38 23.76
C GLN A 147 -17.68 -8.86 23.99
N PRO A 148 -18.88 -8.26 23.93
CA PRO A 148 -19.03 -6.88 24.36
C PRO A 148 -18.65 -6.84 25.84
N ALA A 149 -17.62 -6.07 26.18
CA ALA A 149 -17.35 -5.74 27.57
C ALA A 149 -18.60 -5.02 28.08
N GLU A 150 -19.41 -5.71 28.88
CA GLU A 150 -20.48 -5.08 29.62
C GLU A 150 -19.86 -3.95 30.45
N MET A 151 -20.23 -2.71 30.13
CA MET A 151 -20.02 -1.57 31.00
C MET A 151 -20.76 -1.83 32.30
N ASN A 152 -20.09 -2.43 33.27
CA ASN A 152 -20.58 -2.47 34.63
C ASN A 152 -20.46 -1.05 35.23
N LEU A 153 -21.53 -0.27 35.06
CA LEU A 153 -21.78 0.95 35.84
C LEU A 153 -22.02 0.54 37.30
N GLN A 154 -20.95 0.34 38.06
CA GLN A 154 -21.05 0.39 39.51
C GLN A 154 -20.99 1.85 39.95
N ARG A 155 -22.19 2.41 40.09
CA ARG A 155 -22.44 3.53 40.99
C ARG A 155 -22.12 3.06 42.40
N ASP A 156 -21.11 3.68 43.00
CA ASP A 156 -21.21 4.05 44.41
C ASP A 156 -20.54 5.40 44.63
N SER A 157 -21.23 6.26 45.34
CA SER A 157 -20.82 7.61 45.76
C SER A 157 -20.86 7.65 47.29
N PRO A 158 -20.37 8.70 47.97
CA PRO A 158 -19.14 9.47 47.79
C PRO A 158 -18.30 9.44 49.09
N VAL A 159 -16.97 9.59 49.02
CA VAL A 159 -16.17 9.91 50.22
C VAL A 159 -15.37 11.19 49.98
N SER A 160 -15.79 12.21 50.73
CA SER A 160 -15.18 13.50 51.09
C SER A 160 -14.00 14.02 50.28
N SER A 161 -14.24 15.19 49.69
CA SER A 161 -13.27 16.17 49.22
C SER A 161 -12.48 16.82 50.36
N GLU A 162 -11.15 16.73 50.33
CA GLU A 162 -10.27 17.80 50.80
C GLU A 162 -9.18 18.03 49.74
N PRO A 163 -8.97 19.26 49.25
CA PRO A 163 -7.89 19.57 48.32
C PRO A 163 -6.59 19.79 49.08
N ILE A 164 -5.55 19.05 48.71
CA ILE A 164 -4.20 19.27 49.21
C ILE A 164 -3.65 20.49 48.45
N GLU A 165 -3.42 21.59 49.16
CA GLU A 165 -2.78 22.79 48.61
C GLU A 165 -1.39 22.45 48.06
N ALA A 166 -1.15 22.84 46.80
CA ALA A 166 0.18 22.81 46.22
C ALA A 166 0.98 24.00 46.77
N GLU A 167 2.02 23.71 47.55
CA GLU A 167 2.99 24.69 48.03
C GLU A 167 3.76 25.28 46.84
N VAL A 168 3.54 26.58 46.59
CA VAL A 168 4.25 27.37 45.58
C VAL A 168 5.65 27.66 46.10
N ILE A 169 6.66 27.02 45.52
CA ILE A 169 8.06 27.36 45.79
C ILE A 169 8.41 28.59 44.94
N GLU A 170 8.54 29.75 45.58
CA GLU A 170 9.08 30.96 44.95
C GLU A 170 10.56 30.76 44.57
N PRO A 171 10.99 31.17 43.36
CA PRO A 171 12.40 31.17 43.02
C PRO A 171 13.10 32.37 43.66
N GLU A 172 14.04 32.10 44.57
CA GLU A 172 14.91 33.13 45.16
C GLU A 172 15.88 33.66 44.09
N LEU A 173 15.83 34.98 43.87
CA LEU A 173 16.75 35.73 43.00
C LEU A 173 18.14 35.75 43.65
N VAL A 174 19.12 35.10 43.03
CA VAL A 174 20.52 35.29 43.42
C VAL A 174 21.07 36.50 42.69
N ASP A 175 21.28 37.57 43.45
CA ASP A 175 21.89 38.84 43.05
C ASP A 175 23.34 38.65 42.60
N ASP A 176 23.65 39.22 41.43
CA ASP A 176 24.96 39.28 40.82
C ASP A 176 25.76 40.42 41.47
N SER A 177 26.45 40.13 42.57
CA SER A 177 27.53 40.99 43.04
C SER A 177 28.50 40.28 43.98
N GLN A 178 29.66 39.86 43.45
CA GLN A 178 30.98 40.34 43.89
C GLN A 178 32.14 39.49 43.33
N LYS A 179 32.81 40.09 42.33
CA LYS A 179 34.27 40.16 42.15
C LYS A 179 35.13 39.41 43.20
N LYS A 180 35.92 38.44 42.75
CA LYS A 180 37.39 38.58 42.66
C LYS A 180 38.03 37.49 41.82
#